data_AF-A0A3B0P2I1-F1
#
_entry.id   AF-A0A3B0P2I1-F1
#
_cell.length_a   1.000
_cell.length_b   1.000
_cell.length_c   1.000
_cell.angle_alpha   90.00
_cell.angle_beta   90.00
_cell.angle_gamma   90.00
#
_symmetry.space_group_name_H-M   'P 1'
#
loop_
_entity.id
_entity.type
_entity.pdbx_description
1 polymer ?
#
loop_
_entity_poly.entity_id
_entity_poly.type
_entity_poly.pdbx_seq_one_letter_code
_entity_poly.pdbx_strand_id
1 'polypeptide(L)'
;MKKIVFDVLNNDNGTHFAILGAAAFKSKNKNYEIALVGDKEIIEEELAKKPFSLTKDDFIIVDSKNLVYIKSSPREALKNPSSMLDAFNYLIKNDFDAILSSGDSGAFTTLSMLKIKRLPNVERIAFMPVLPSTKGIHTLLLDAGANIETSAQYLQNW
;
A
#
# COMPACT_ATOMS: atom_id res chain seq x y z
N MET A 1 2.89 17.06 -9.34
CA MET A 1 3.04 16.57 -7.95
C MET A 1 2.48 15.17 -7.91
N LYS A 2 3.18 14.19 -7.32
CA LYS A 2 2.70 12.80 -7.21
C LYS A 2 2.14 12.57 -5.82
N LYS A 3 0.99 11.90 -5.73
CA LYS A 3 0.24 11.68 -4.48
C LYS A 3 0.23 10.19 -4.14
N ILE A 4 0.66 9.85 -2.94
CA ILE A 4 0.77 8.46 -2.49
C ILE A 4 -0.01 8.30 -1.19
N VAL A 5 -0.85 7.27 -1.13
CA VAL A 5 -1.49 6.82 0.10
C VAL A 5 -0.65 5.71 0.72
N PHE A 6 -0.41 5.77 2.02
CA PHE A 6 0.30 4.74 2.75
C PHE A 6 -0.56 4.28 3.93
N ASP A 7 -1.06 3.05 3.85
CA ASP A 7 -1.61 2.33 5.00
C ASP A 7 -0.46 1.93 5.94
N VAL A 8 -0.39 2.59 7.10
CA VAL A 8 0.73 2.45 8.04
C VAL A 8 0.46 1.43 9.14
N LEU A 9 -0.76 0.89 9.22
CA LEU A 9 -1.10 -0.17 10.18
C LEU A 9 -0.73 -1.57 9.65
N ASN A 10 -0.72 -2.55 10.55
CA ASN A 10 -0.39 -3.96 10.25
C ASN A 10 1.05 -4.20 9.74
N ASN A 11 2.01 -3.42 10.23
CA ASN A 11 3.43 -3.72 10.04
C ASN A 11 3.92 -4.65 11.15
N ASP A 12 4.62 -5.74 10.81
CA ASP A 12 5.12 -6.73 11.78
C ASP A 12 5.99 -6.11 12.88
N ASN A 13 6.76 -5.07 12.55
CA ASN A 13 7.62 -4.36 13.50
C ASN A 13 6.91 -3.16 14.17
N GLY A 14 5.63 -2.97 13.87
CA GLY A 14 4.79 -1.89 14.39
C GLY A 14 4.69 -0.67 13.45
N THR A 15 3.61 0.08 13.63
CA THR A 15 3.22 1.28 12.86
C THR A 15 4.34 2.32 12.76
N HIS A 16 5.16 2.44 13.81
CA HIS A 16 6.28 3.38 13.88
C HIS A 16 7.22 3.28 12.67
N PHE A 17 7.62 2.07 12.26
CA PHE A 17 8.57 1.91 11.15
C PHE A 17 7.97 2.31 9.80
N ALA A 18 6.67 2.10 9.60
CA ALA A 18 5.98 2.57 8.40
C ALA A 18 5.98 4.11 8.34
N ILE A 19 5.70 4.77 9.47
CA ILE A 19 5.74 6.25 9.58
C ILE A 19 7.17 6.77 9.34
N LEU A 20 8.20 6.14 9.93
CA LEU A 20 9.59 6.50 9.69
C LEU A 20 10.00 6.32 8.23
N GLY A 21 9.55 5.24 7.58
CA GLY A 21 9.80 5.00 6.16
C GLY A 21 9.17 6.08 5.28
N ALA A 22 7.93 6.45 5.58
CA ALA A 22 7.24 7.56 4.92
C ALA A 22 7.97 8.89 5.11
N ALA A 23 8.42 9.19 6.33
CA ALA A 23 9.16 10.41 6.65
C ALA A 23 10.54 10.45 5.97
N ALA A 24 11.27 9.34 5.97
CA ALA A 24 12.53 9.22 5.25
C ALA A 24 12.33 9.48 3.75
N PHE A 25 11.28 8.90 3.15
CA PHE A 25 10.95 9.12 1.74
C PHE A 25 10.58 10.59 1.47
N LYS A 26 9.67 11.18 2.25
CA LYS A 26 9.23 12.58 2.11
C LYS A 26 10.38 13.57 2.26
N SER A 27 11.31 13.32 3.18
CA SER A 27 12.47 14.20 3.42
C SER A 27 13.36 14.36 2.18
N LYS A 28 13.47 13.27 1.40
CA LYS A 28 14.23 13.22 0.13
C LYS A 28 13.39 13.62 -1.08
N ASN A 29 12.07 13.55 -0.97
CA ASN A 29 11.12 13.73 -2.08
C ASN A 29 10.03 14.76 -1.72
N LYS A 30 10.44 16.00 -1.47
CA LYS A 30 9.54 17.06 -0.96
C LYS A 30 8.35 17.35 -1.88
N ASN A 31 8.49 17.08 -3.17
CA ASN A 31 7.48 17.25 -4.23
C ASN A 31 6.41 16.13 -4.30
N TYR A 32 6.41 15.20 -3.34
CA TYR A 32 5.36 14.18 -3.20
C TYR A 32 4.37 14.58 -2.10
N GLU A 33 3.09 14.38 -2.36
CA GLU A 33 2.04 14.47 -1.35
C GLU A 33 1.81 13.07 -0.77
N ILE A 34 1.85 12.95 0.55
CA ILE A 34 1.75 11.65 1.23
C ILE A 34 0.59 11.69 2.22
N ALA A 35 -0.35 10.77 2.05
CA ALA A 35 -1.39 10.50 3.02
C ALA A 35 -1.03 9.27 3.87
N LEU A 36 -0.96 9.44 5.19
CA LEU A 36 -0.76 8.35 6.15
C LEU A 36 -2.14 7.93 6.67
N VAL A 37 -2.51 6.67 6.45
CA VAL A 37 -3.80 6.10 6.87
C VAL A 37 -3.53 5.14 8.02
N GLY A 38 -4.07 5.44 9.20
CA GLY A 38 -3.85 4.66 10.40
C GLY A 38 -4.30 5.37 11.66
N ASP A 39 -3.90 4.86 12.83
CA ASP A 39 -4.24 5.49 14.11
C ASP A 39 -3.61 6.88 14.20
N LYS A 40 -4.45 7.91 14.17
CA LYS A 40 -4.01 9.31 14.15
C LYS A 40 -3.15 9.65 15.36
N GLU A 41 -3.48 9.14 16.55
CA GLU A 41 -2.75 9.46 17.78
C GLU A 41 -1.32 8.95 17.69
N ILE A 42 -1.14 7.71 17.22
CA ILE A 42 0.18 7.10 17.00
C ILE A 42 0.95 7.87 15.93
N ILE A 43 0.31 8.23 14.81
CA ILE A 43 0.95 8.98 13.73
C ILE A 43 1.45 10.35 14.24
N GLU A 44 0.59 11.10 14.93
CA GLU A 44 0.94 12.43 15.43
C GLU A 44 2.03 12.36 16.52
N GLU A 45 1.98 11.37 17.41
CA GLU A 45 3.03 11.16 18.42
C GLU A 45 4.39 10.88 17.78
N GLU A 46 4.43 10.02 16.76
CA GLU A 46 5.67 9.71 16.07
C GLU A 46 6.24 10.90 15.29
N LEU A 47 5.37 11.69 14.65
CA LEU A 47 5.79 12.89 13.93
C LEU A 47 6.17 14.05 14.86
N ALA A 48 5.66 14.08 16.10
CA ALA A 48 6.08 15.06 17.11
C ALA A 48 7.56 14.91 17.50
N LYS A 49 8.15 13.73 17.33
CA LYS A 49 9.59 13.46 17.50
C LYS A 49 10.45 14.08 16.39
N LYS A 50 9.82 14.68 15.36
CA LYS A 50 10.43 15.35 14.20
C LYS A 50 11.40 14.46 13.41
N PRO A 51 11.00 13.22 13.03
CA PRO A 51 11.86 12.35 12.24
C PRO A 51 12.24 13.04 10.92
N PHE A 52 13.53 13.07 10.61
CA PHE A 52 14.06 13.72 9.41
C PHE A 52 13.67 15.21 9.26
N SER A 53 13.47 15.91 10.38
CA SER A 53 13.01 17.32 10.43
C SER A 53 11.61 17.57 9.86
N LEU A 54 10.78 16.53 9.72
CA LEU A 54 9.40 16.64 9.28
C LEU A 54 8.45 16.66 10.47
N THR A 55 7.30 17.30 10.32
CA THR A 55 6.21 17.32 11.31
C THR A 55 4.94 16.73 10.71
N LYS A 56 3.86 16.70 11.50
CA LYS A 56 2.54 16.30 11.00
C LYS A 56 2.03 17.16 9.84
N ASP A 57 2.48 18.40 9.74
CA ASP A 57 2.03 19.34 8.70
C ASP A 57 2.63 19.03 7.32
N ASP A 58 3.63 18.15 7.27
CA ASP A 58 4.22 17.65 6.02
C ASP A 58 3.42 16.49 5.38
N PHE A 59 2.38 16.00 6.07
CA PHE A 59 1.58 14.85 5.67
C PHE A 59 0.08 15.14 5.74
N ILE A 60 -0.69 14.39 4.97
CA ILE A 60 -2.12 14.26 5.20
C ILE A 60 -2.33 13.08 6.14
N ILE A 61 -3.02 13.30 7.26
CA ILE A 61 -3.30 12.23 8.22
C ILE A 61 -4.77 11.83 8.10
N VAL A 62 -5.02 10.56 7.83
CA VAL A 62 -6.36 9.97 7.70
C VAL A 62 -6.54 8.98 8.83
N ASP A 63 -7.41 9.31 9.78
CA ASP A 63 -7.66 8.47 10.95
C ASP A 63 -8.38 7.18 10.54
N SER A 64 -7.77 6.04 10.85
CA SER A 64 -8.38 4.72 10.73
C SER A 64 -7.77 3.78 11.76
N LYS A 65 -8.60 3.27 12.68
CA LYS A 65 -8.18 2.38 13.78
C LYS A 65 -8.51 0.90 13.52
N ASN A 66 -9.08 0.60 12.36
CA ASN A 66 -9.56 -0.75 12.04
C ASN A 66 -8.40 -1.60 11.49
N LEU A 67 -8.05 -2.68 12.19
CA LEU A 67 -7.06 -3.64 11.68
C LEU A 67 -7.69 -4.61 10.70
N VAL A 68 -6.93 -5.02 9.67
CA VAL A 68 -7.35 -6.12 8.79
C VAL A 68 -7.27 -7.40 9.62
N TYR A 69 -8.39 -8.11 9.76
CA TYR A 69 -8.38 -9.42 10.39
C TYR A 69 -7.69 -10.42 9.46
N ILE A 70 -6.58 -10.99 9.93
CA ILE A 70 -5.78 -12.01 9.28
C ILE A 70 -6.71 -13.22 9.06
N LYS A 71 -6.99 -13.57 7.80
CA LYS A 71 -7.99 -14.56 7.30
C LYS A 71 -9.34 -14.00 6.84
N SER A 72 -9.36 -12.86 6.15
CA SER A 72 -10.54 -12.49 5.37
C SER A 72 -10.46 -13.08 3.96
N SER A 73 -11.47 -13.87 3.59
CA SER A 73 -11.73 -14.22 2.19
C SER A 73 -11.91 -12.96 1.33
N PRO A 74 -11.80 -13.05 -0.01
CA PRO A 74 -11.95 -11.88 -0.87
C PRO A 74 -13.25 -11.07 -0.64
N ARG A 75 -14.33 -11.75 -0.25
CA ARG A 75 -15.61 -11.11 0.08
C ARG A 75 -15.60 -10.42 1.45
N GLU A 76 -14.82 -10.90 2.40
CA GLU A 76 -14.72 -10.34 3.74
C GLU A 76 -13.86 -9.08 3.75
N ALA A 77 -12.83 -9.00 2.89
CA ALA A 77 -11.99 -7.79 2.76
C ALA A 77 -12.80 -6.54 2.36
N LEU A 78 -13.91 -6.71 1.62
CA LEU A 78 -14.82 -5.60 1.28
C LEU A 78 -15.85 -5.29 2.37
N LYS A 79 -16.18 -6.26 3.22
CA LYS A 79 -17.26 -6.14 4.22
C LYS A 79 -16.75 -5.63 5.56
N ASN A 80 -15.54 -6.04 5.93
CA ASN A 80 -14.96 -5.69 7.21
C ASN A 80 -14.17 -4.39 7.07
N PRO A 81 -14.46 -3.38 7.92
CA PRO A 81 -13.70 -2.13 7.90
C PRO A 81 -12.24 -2.41 8.24
N SER A 82 -11.33 -1.74 7.55
CA SER A 82 -9.89 -1.83 7.78
C SER A 82 -9.17 -0.57 7.28
N SER A 83 -8.01 -0.27 7.85
CA SER A 83 -7.13 0.82 7.40
C SER A 83 -6.75 0.68 5.93
N MET A 84 -6.52 -0.55 5.47
CA MET A 84 -6.25 -0.84 4.07
C MET A 84 -7.44 -0.46 3.18
N LEU A 85 -8.66 -0.88 3.54
CA LEU A 85 -9.87 -0.52 2.80
C LEU A 85 -10.11 1.00 2.82
N ASP A 86 -9.88 1.65 3.96
CA ASP A 86 -9.97 3.10 4.09
C ASP A 86 -8.93 3.81 3.21
N ALA A 87 -7.72 3.27 3.11
CA ALA A 87 -6.68 3.77 2.23
C ALA A 87 -7.05 3.64 0.74
N PHE A 88 -7.63 2.51 0.31
CA PHE A 88 -8.18 2.37 -1.04
C PHE A 88 -9.32 3.37 -1.31
N ASN A 89 -10.25 3.52 -0.36
CA ASN A 89 -11.35 4.47 -0.50
C ASN A 89 -10.84 5.91 -0.56
N TYR A 90 -9.83 6.26 0.25
CA TYR A 90 -9.21 7.57 0.27
C TYR A 90 -8.47 7.84 -1.05
N LEU A 91 -7.73 6.86 -1.57
CA LEU A 91 -7.04 6.95 -2.85
C LEU A 91 -8.01 7.30 -3.97
N ILE A 92 -9.12 6.57 -4.07
CA ILE A 92 -10.10 6.73 -5.16
C ILE A 92 -10.84 8.05 -5.01
N LYS A 93 -11.30 8.38 -3.79
CA LYS A 93 -12.09 9.59 -3.54
C LYS A 93 -11.31 10.88 -3.81
N ASN A 94 -10.01 10.88 -3.53
CA ASN A 94 -9.16 12.08 -3.62
C ASN A 94 -8.19 12.04 -4.81
N ASP A 95 -8.36 11.09 -5.72
CA ASP A 95 -7.59 10.95 -6.96
C ASP A 95 -6.06 10.90 -6.69
N PHE A 96 -5.64 9.97 -5.83
CA PHE A 96 -4.22 9.72 -5.55
C PHE A 96 -3.61 8.77 -6.59
N ASP A 97 -2.32 8.93 -6.87
CA ASP A 97 -1.63 8.18 -7.93
C ASP A 97 -1.29 6.73 -7.54
N ALA A 98 -1.03 6.47 -6.25
CA ALA A 98 -0.55 5.15 -5.79
C ALA A 98 -0.92 4.88 -4.33
N ILE A 99 -0.95 3.59 -3.97
CA ILE A 99 -1.12 3.09 -2.60
C ILE A 99 -0.01 2.10 -2.23
N LEU A 100 0.46 2.19 -0.99
CA LEU A 100 1.34 1.22 -0.35
C LEU A 100 0.69 0.68 0.94
N SER A 101 0.90 -0.59 1.22
CA SER A 101 0.57 -1.23 2.50
C SER A 101 1.56 -2.34 2.77
N SER A 102 1.92 -2.54 4.04
CA SER A 102 2.68 -3.71 4.51
C SER A 102 1.78 -4.78 5.11
N GLY A 103 0.45 -4.65 4.98
CA GLY A 103 -0.51 -5.62 5.51
C GLY A 103 -0.62 -6.90 4.69
N ASP A 104 -1.70 -7.65 4.94
CA ASP A 104 -1.96 -8.93 4.29
C ASP A 104 -1.97 -8.81 2.75
N SER A 105 -1.10 -9.59 2.08
CA SER A 105 -0.95 -9.53 0.62
C SER A 105 -2.20 -10.02 -0.12
N GLY A 106 -2.95 -10.97 0.45
CA GLY A 106 -4.20 -11.48 -0.13
C GLY A 106 -5.32 -10.43 -0.08
N ALA A 107 -5.42 -9.70 1.03
CA ALA A 107 -6.33 -8.57 1.18
C ALA A 107 -5.96 -7.44 0.23
N PHE A 108 -4.67 -7.10 0.12
CA PHE A 108 -4.20 -6.03 -0.76
C PHE A 108 -4.47 -6.32 -2.24
N THR A 109 -4.15 -7.54 -2.70
CA THR A 109 -4.42 -7.99 -4.08
C THR A 109 -5.92 -8.05 -4.37
N THR A 110 -6.72 -8.54 -3.41
CA THR A 110 -8.19 -8.53 -3.50
C THR A 110 -8.75 -7.12 -3.65
N LEU A 111 -8.37 -6.20 -2.75
CA LEU A 111 -8.88 -4.83 -2.76
C LEU A 111 -8.44 -4.10 -4.03
N SER A 112 -7.19 -4.30 -4.47
CA SER A 112 -6.70 -3.77 -5.74
C SER A 112 -7.58 -4.22 -6.91
N MET A 113 -7.89 -5.52 -7.00
CA MET A 113 -8.75 -6.09 -8.04
C MET A 113 -10.18 -5.54 -8.04
N LEU A 114 -10.74 -5.29 -6.85
CA LEU A 114 -12.16 -4.93 -6.68
C LEU A 114 -12.41 -3.42 -6.69
N LYS A 115 -11.42 -2.62 -6.31
CA LYS A 115 -11.55 -1.17 -6.13
C LYS A 115 -10.87 -0.37 -7.24
N ILE A 116 -9.75 -0.86 -7.77
CA ILE A 116 -8.99 -0.16 -8.82
C ILE A 116 -9.37 -0.72 -10.19
N LYS A 117 -9.65 0.17 -11.14
CA LYS A 117 -9.92 -0.22 -12.52
C LYS A 117 -8.63 -0.77 -13.14
N ARG A 118 -8.72 -1.99 -13.69
CA ARG A 118 -7.60 -2.61 -14.41
C ARG A 118 -7.30 -1.88 -15.71
N LEU A 119 -6.05 -2.02 -16.16
CA LEU A 119 -5.64 -1.56 -17.48
C LEU A 119 -6.40 -2.32 -18.59
N PRO A 120 -6.58 -1.70 -19.78
CA PRO A 120 -7.16 -2.39 -20.92
C PRO A 120 -6.44 -3.71 -21.21
N ASN A 121 -7.21 -4.76 -21.53
CA ASN A 121 -6.72 -6.11 -21.82
C ASN A 121 -6.07 -6.87 -20.65
N VAL A 122 -5.96 -6.27 -19.46
CA VAL A 122 -5.49 -6.95 -18.25
C VAL A 122 -6.68 -7.53 -17.49
N GLU A 123 -6.89 -8.84 -17.63
CA GLU A 123 -8.03 -9.53 -17.02
C GLU A 123 -7.81 -9.89 -15.55
N ARG A 124 -6.58 -10.29 -15.21
CA ARG A 124 -6.13 -10.67 -13.87
C ARG A 124 -4.98 -9.78 -13.44
N ILE A 125 -4.85 -9.48 -12.17
CA ILE A 125 -3.63 -8.87 -11.63
C ILE A 125 -2.52 -9.91 -11.54
N ALA A 126 -1.26 -9.48 -11.59
CA ALA A 126 -0.09 -10.28 -11.25
C ALA A 126 0.65 -9.63 -10.09
N PHE A 127 1.23 -10.43 -9.20
CA PHE A 127 2.14 -9.94 -8.17
C PHE A 127 3.58 -10.05 -8.68
N MET A 128 4.24 -8.89 -8.86
CA MET A 128 5.49 -8.82 -9.62
C MET A 128 6.66 -8.23 -8.79
N PRO A 129 7.21 -8.97 -7.82
CA PRO A 129 8.35 -8.49 -7.04
C PRO A 129 9.62 -8.41 -7.88
N VAL A 130 10.47 -7.44 -7.54
CA VAL A 130 11.82 -7.29 -8.13
C VAL A 130 12.82 -8.03 -7.25
N LEU A 131 13.43 -9.08 -7.79
CA LEU A 131 14.41 -9.92 -7.12
C LEU A 131 15.85 -9.46 -7.42
N PRO A 132 16.74 -9.47 -6.42
CA PRO A 132 18.16 -9.26 -6.65
C PRO A 132 18.80 -10.49 -7.33
N SER A 133 19.98 -10.30 -7.95
CA SER A 133 20.82 -11.40 -8.41
C SER A 133 22.28 -11.20 -8.02
N THR A 134 23.03 -12.30 -7.96
CA THR A 134 24.48 -12.29 -7.67
C THR A 134 25.29 -11.51 -8.70
N LYS A 135 24.73 -11.24 -9.88
CA LYS A 135 25.36 -10.46 -10.95
C LYS A 135 25.00 -8.96 -10.89
N GLY A 136 24.28 -8.52 -9.86
CA GLY A 136 23.79 -7.14 -9.74
C GLY A 136 22.69 -6.77 -10.73
N ILE A 137 22.13 -7.76 -11.44
CA ILE A 137 21.00 -7.58 -12.36
C ILE A 137 19.70 -7.82 -11.58
N HIS A 138 18.77 -6.89 -11.63
CA HIS A 138 17.44 -7.08 -11.05
C HIS A 138 16.56 -7.92 -11.99
N THR A 139 15.81 -8.87 -11.44
CA THR A 139 14.86 -9.71 -12.19
C THR A 139 13.44 -9.45 -11.71
N LEU A 140 12.52 -9.15 -12.60
CA LEU A 140 11.10 -9.06 -12.29
C LEU A 140 10.48 -10.46 -12.37
N LEU A 141 9.95 -10.97 -11.26
CA LEU A 141 9.27 -12.27 -11.22
C LEU A 141 7.78 -12.08 -11.52
N LEU A 142 7.22 -12.85 -12.44
CA LEU A 142 5.79 -12.88 -12.74
C LEU A 142 5.28 -14.32 -12.82
N ASP A 143 4.10 -14.68 -12.34
CA ASP A 143 3.35 -14.11 -11.20
C ASP A 143 3.84 -14.77 -9.90
N ALA A 144 4.05 -14.00 -8.84
CA ALA A 144 4.56 -14.48 -7.55
C ALA A 144 3.47 -14.91 -6.56
N GLY A 145 2.25 -15.18 -7.04
CA GLY A 145 1.18 -15.81 -6.24
C GLY A 145 -0.12 -15.03 -6.17
N ALA A 146 -0.36 -14.06 -7.07
CA ALA A 146 -1.69 -13.46 -7.19
C ALA A 146 -2.72 -14.46 -7.75
N ASN A 147 -2.28 -15.43 -8.56
CA ASN A 147 -3.12 -16.44 -9.19
C ASN A 147 -2.58 -17.85 -8.93
N ILE A 148 -3.47 -18.77 -8.57
CA ILE A 148 -3.13 -20.21 -8.39
C ILE A 148 -3.00 -20.90 -9.75
N GLU A 149 -3.87 -20.54 -10.70
CA GLU A 149 -3.87 -21.06 -12.07
C GLU A 149 -3.67 -19.93 -13.06
N THR A 150 -2.83 -20.15 -14.06
CA THR A 150 -2.47 -19.15 -15.08
C THR A 150 -2.64 -19.73 -16.48
N SER A 151 -3.08 -18.89 -17.42
CA SER A 151 -3.17 -19.23 -18.85
C SER A 151 -2.06 -18.55 -19.65
N ALA A 152 -1.77 -19.07 -20.85
CA ALA A 152 -0.83 -18.42 -21.77
C ALA A 152 -1.25 -16.97 -22.11
N GLN A 153 -2.55 -16.71 -22.22
CA GLN A 153 -3.07 -15.37 -22.48
C GLN A 153 -2.80 -14.42 -21.31
N TYR A 154 -2.93 -14.88 -20.07
CA TYR A 154 -2.63 -14.05 -18.90
C TYR A 154 -1.14 -13.69 -18.84
N LEU A 155 -0.26 -14.66 -19.08
CA LEU A 155 1.19 -14.41 -19.14
C LEU A 155 1.58 -13.42 -20.24
N GLN A 156 0.87 -13.43 -21.38
CA GLN A 156 1.10 -12.47 -22.45
C GLN A 156 0.63 -11.06 -22.09
N ASN A 157 -0.42 -10.94 -21.27
CA ASN A 157 -1.05 -9.65 -20.95
C ASN A 157 -0.36 -8.91 -19.79
N TRP A 158 0.41 -9.62 -18.95
CA TRP A 158 1.18 -9.06 -17.85
C TRP A 158 2.56 -8.56 -18.32
#